data_AF-A0A7U2NE11-F1
#
_entry.id   AF-A0A7U2NE11-F1
#
_cell.length_a   1.000
_cell.length_b   1.000
_cell.length_c   1.000
_cell.angle_alpha   90.00
_cell.angle_beta   90.00
_cell.angle_gamma   90.00
#
_symmetry.space_group_name_H-M   'P 1'
#
loop_
_entity.id
_entity.type
_entity.pdbx_description
1 polymer ?
#
loop_
_entity_poly.entity_id
_entity_poly.type
_entity_poly.pdbx_seq_one_letter_code
_entity_poly.pdbx_strand_id
1 'polypeptide(L)'
;MNSKEIFSDKKWYHELLYKNDEVKTNDGLSSLLDMFNNEADFIKHFIENTIFFKKEHIIKQEHEYFNTRSDENPLVVRFSTKSQKHFYFKSENGRGFSVKKFKNRKEAHDFSRKNKLYHKSEKEEEIVVHIDKDGNYEVRNQIAKYSEIRVSQGTLISNFTNYTISHIWAKTEHPLFFTALWNVTLIPTYLGFILDKPDENSEIVRKLKLIMQGLCYEFYKPAIINETEIKRLKTSIEFAKKCQSENYNFTFI
;
A
#
# COMPACT_ATOMS: atom_id res chain seq x y z
N MET A 1 -12.49 -2.52 -43.15
CA MET A 1 -13.16 -3.23 -42.04
C MET A 1 -14.23 -2.31 -41.48
N ASN A 2 -15.49 -2.64 -41.73
CA ASN A 2 -16.64 -1.84 -41.31
C ASN A 2 -16.99 -2.23 -39.86
N SER A 3 -17.22 -1.26 -38.98
CA SER A 3 -17.44 -1.47 -37.53
C SER A 3 -18.63 -2.40 -37.20
N LYS A 4 -19.47 -2.74 -38.18
CA LYS A 4 -20.60 -3.66 -38.06
C LYS A 4 -20.23 -5.16 -38.14
N GLU A 5 -19.09 -5.54 -38.71
CA GLU A 5 -18.67 -6.95 -38.78
C GLU A 5 -18.10 -7.48 -37.45
N ILE A 6 -17.74 -6.60 -36.52
CA ILE A 6 -17.20 -6.98 -35.19
C ILE A 6 -18.32 -7.44 -34.24
N PHE A 7 -19.59 -7.12 -34.52
CA PHE A 7 -20.69 -7.26 -33.55
C PHE A 7 -21.71 -8.37 -33.84
N SER A 8 -21.62 -9.09 -34.96
CA SER A 8 -22.60 -10.13 -35.31
C SER A 8 -22.35 -11.47 -34.63
N ASP A 9 -21.21 -11.69 -33.99
CA ASP A 9 -20.83 -12.97 -33.40
C ASP A 9 -20.52 -12.88 -31.90
N LYS A 10 -21.38 -12.19 -31.13
CA LYS A 10 -21.19 -11.94 -29.69
C LYS A 10 -21.32 -13.18 -28.79
N LYS A 11 -21.40 -14.39 -29.36
CA LYS A 11 -21.43 -15.63 -28.59
C LYS A 11 -20.19 -15.77 -27.71
N TRP A 12 -19.01 -15.45 -28.24
CA TRP A 12 -17.77 -15.46 -27.45
C TRP A 12 -17.77 -14.42 -26.31
N TYR A 13 -18.41 -13.26 -26.51
CA TYR A 13 -18.52 -12.21 -25.48
C TYR A 13 -19.51 -12.62 -24.38
N HIS A 14 -20.61 -13.27 -24.76
CA HIS A 14 -21.55 -13.86 -23.81
C HIS A 14 -20.89 -15.01 -23.04
N GLU A 15 -20.17 -15.92 -23.69
CA GLU A 15 -19.42 -17.00 -23.03
C GLU A 15 -18.27 -16.48 -22.14
N LEU A 16 -17.68 -15.32 -22.48
CA LEU A 16 -16.68 -14.66 -21.65
C LEU A 16 -17.28 -14.09 -20.36
N LEU A 17 -18.47 -13.49 -20.46
CA LEU A 17 -19.13 -12.81 -19.35
C LEU A 17 -20.08 -13.69 -18.54
N TYR A 18 -20.54 -14.81 -19.08
CA TYR A 18 -21.59 -15.63 -18.47
C TYR A 18 -21.20 -17.11 -18.38
N LYS A 19 -21.53 -17.74 -17.25
CA LYS A 19 -21.50 -19.20 -17.05
C LYS A 19 -22.87 -19.61 -16.51
N ASN A 20 -23.60 -20.45 -17.24
CA ASN A 20 -24.98 -20.84 -16.92
C ASN A 20 -25.91 -19.62 -16.71
N ASP A 21 -25.83 -18.63 -17.61
CA ASP A 21 -26.60 -17.37 -17.57
C ASP A 21 -26.37 -16.47 -16.34
N GLU A 22 -25.42 -16.83 -15.47
CA GLU A 22 -24.92 -15.97 -14.40
C GLU A 22 -23.64 -15.24 -14.84
N VAL A 23 -23.49 -13.97 -14.43
CA VAL A 23 -22.28 -13.21 -14.71
C VAL A 23 -21.08 -13.90 -14.08
N LYS A 24 -20.16 -14.39 -14.91
CA LYS A 24 -18.88 -14.93 -14.48
C LYS A 24 -18.04 -13.78 -13.94
N THR A 25 -17.82 -13.77 -12.63
CA THR A 25 -16.82 -12.89 -12.01
C THR A 25 -15.42 -13.39 -12.38
N ASN A 26 -14.90 -12.91 -13.50
CA ASN A 26 -13.53 -13.16 -13.90
C ASN A 26 -12.65 -12.03 -13.36
N ASP A 27 -12.13 -12.23 -12.16
CA ASP A 27 -11.01 -11.42 -11.70
C ASP A 27 -9.74 -12.04 -12.32
N GLY A 28 -8.90 -11.23 -12.98
CA GLY A 28 -7.80 -11.73 -13.81
C GLY A 28 -6.70 -12.51 -13.07
N LEU A 29 -6.88 -12.88 -11.80
CA LEU A 29 -5.93 -13.65 -11.02
C LEU A 29 -5.72 -15.04 -11.62
N SER A 30 -6.77 -15.81 -11.92
CA SER A 30 -6.60 -17.14 -12.53
C SER A 30 -5.84 -17.04 -13.85
N SER A 31 -6.22 -16.11 -14.72
CA SER A 31 -5.54 -15.88 -16.00
C SER A 31 -4.08 -15.48 -15.84
N LEU A 32 -3.74 -14.69 -14.81
CA LEU A 32 -2.36 -14.36 -14.48
C LEU A 32 -1.59 -15.58 -13.99
N LEU A 33 -2.19 -16.40 -13.11
CA LEU A 33 -1.56 -17.60 -12.56
C LEU A 33 -1.34 -18.68 -13.62
N ASP A 34 -2.24 -18.81 -14.59
CA ASP A 34 -2.12 -19.73 -15.73
C ASP A 34 -0.90 -19.41 -16.62
N MET A 35 -0.29 -18.22 -16.48
CA MET A 35 0.96 -17.86 -17.17
C MET A 35 2.21 -18.49 -16.53
N PHE A 36 2.09 -19.13 -15.36
CA PHE A 36 3.21 -19.70 -14.60
C PHE A 36 3.05 -21.22 -14.48
N ASN A 37 4.17 -21.94 -14.44
CA ASN A 37 4.12 -23.41 -14.33
C ASN A 37 3.60 -23.87 -12.96
N ASN A 38 3.88 -23.08 -11.92
CA ASN A 38 3.51 -23.38 -10.54
C ASN A 38 3.48 -22.09 -9.70
N GLU A 39 2.95 -22.19 -8.49
CA GLU A 39 2.84 -21.09 -7.53
C GLU A 39 4.21 -20.48 -7.16
N ALA A 40 5.27 -21.29 -7.03
CA ALA A 40 6.58 -20.80 -6.65
C ALA A 40 7.21 -19.91 -7.72
N ASP A 41 7.02 -20.26 -9.00
CA ASP A 41 7.46 -19.45 -10.14
C ASP A 41 6.76 -18.07 -10.12
N PHE A 42 5.45 -18.05 -9.86
CA PHE A 42 4.69 -16.81 -9.73
C PHE A 42 5.16 -15.96 -8.55
N ILE A 43 5.35 -16.56 -7.37
CA ILE A 43 5.85 -15.84 -6.17
C ILE A 43 7.22 -15.25 -6.45
N LYS A 44 8.14 -16.03 -7.04
CA LYS A 44 9.48 -15.56 -7.41
C LYS A 44 9.40 -14.40 -8.39
N HIS A 45 8.60 -14.53 -9.44
CA HIS A 45 8.37 -13.47 -10.41
C HIS A 45 7.83 -12.19 -9.78
N PHE A 46 6.85 -12.30 -8.88
CA PHE A 46 6.31 -11.15 -8.16
C PHE A 46 7.38 -10.45 -7.34
N ILE A 47 8.16 -11.20 -6.56
CA ILE A 47 9.22 -10.67 -5.70
C ILE A 47 10.31 -9.99 -6.52
N GLU A 48 10.84 -10.65 -7.55
CA GLU A 48 11.97 -10.15 -8.35
C GLU A 48 11.61 -8.92 -9.18
N ASN A 49 10.33 -8.75 -9.51
CA ASN A 49 9.85 -7.55 -10.20
C ASN A 49 9.32 -6.48 -9.24
N THR A 50 9.36 -6.70 -7.93
CA THR A 50 8.99 -5.69 -6.94
C THR A 50 10.20 -4.85 -6.56
N ILE A 51 10.05 -3.53 -6.62
CA ILE A 51 11.13 -2.58 -6.32
C ILE A 51 10.97 -2.04 -4.91
N PHE A 52 12.01 -2.24 -4.11
CA PHE A 52 12.12 -1.80 -2.72
C PHE A 52 12.95 -0.52 -2.61
N PHE A 53 12.85 0.20 -1.49
CA PHE A 53 13.69 1.38 -1.25
C PHE A 53 14.96 1.01 -0.49
N LYS A 54 16.08 1.65 -0.79
CA LYS A 54 17.33 1.40 -0.08
C LYS A 54 17.22 1.75 1.40
N LYS A 55 17.88 0.95 2.24
CA LYS A 55 17.85 1.12 3.70
C LYS A 55 18.33 2.50 4.14
N GLU A 56 19.30 3.11 3.46
CA GLU A 56 19.72 4.48 3.75
C GLU A 56 18.59 5.51 3.60
N HIS A 57 17.69 5.34 2.63
CA HIS A 57 16.55 6.24 2.41
C HIS A 57 15.54 6.15 3.55
N ILE A 58 15.30 4.94 4.06
CA ILE A 58 14.44 4.71 5.24
C ILE A 58 15.04 5.37 6.47
N ILE A 59 16.33 5.15 6.75
CA ILE A 59 17.02 5.73 7.90
C ILE A 59 16.96 7.27 7.85
N LYS A 60 17.25 7.85 6.68
CA LYS A 60 17.15 9.29 6.47
C LYS A 60 15.74 9.83 6.71
N GLN A 61 14.71 9.16 6.19
CA GLN A 61 13.31 9.55 6.44
C GLN A 61 12.94 9.47 7.93
N GLU A 62 13.38 8.43 8.63
CA GLU A 62 13.11 8.28 10.06
C GLU A 62 13.67 9.47 10.85
N HIS A 63 14.92 9.85 10.59
CA HIS A 63 15.56 10.98 11.26
C HIS A 63 14.95 12.33 10.89
N GLU A 64 14.65 12.58 9.62
CA GLU A 64 14.25 13.92 9.14
C GLU A 64 12.75 14.18 9.17
N TYR A 65 11.90 13.14 9.18
CA TYR A 65 10.44 13.28 9.08
C TYR A 65 9.71 12.67 10.27
N PHE A 66 10.01 11.42 10.64
CA PHE A 66 9.29 10.77 11.73
C PHE A 66 9.75 11.25 13.11
N ASN A 67 11.05 11.42 13.33
CA ASN A 67 11.61 11.88 14.61
C ASN A 67 11.46 13.38 14.86
N THR A 68 11.21 14.16 13.80
CA THR A 68 10.97 15.61 13.87
C THR A 68 9.48 15.96 13.86
N ARG A 69 8.61 14.96 13.96
CA ARG A 69 7.15 15.16 14.01
C ARG A 69 6.79 16.02 15.22
N SER A 70 5.90 16.97 15.02
CA SER A 70 5.37 17.83 16.08
C SER A 70 3.99 18.34 15.70
N ASP A 71 3.39 19.13 16.58
CA ASP A 71 2.14 19.83 16.27
C ASP A 71 2.29 20.80 15.07
N GLU A 72 3.47 21.40 14.89
CA GLU A 72 3.79 22.25 13.74
C GLU A 72 4.18 21.46 12.49
N ASN A 73 4.68 20.23 12.66
CA ASN A 73 5.07 19.32 11.60
C ASN A 73 4.30 17.99 11.68
N PRO A 74 2.98 18.01 11.40
CA PRO A 74 2.14 16.82 11.52
C PRO A 74 2.42 15.80 10.43
N LEU A 75 2.24 14.52 10.76
CA LEU A 75 2.38 13.44 9.80
C LEU A 75 1.15 13.36 8.89
N VAL A 76 1.30 12.83 7.69
CA VAL A 76 0.17 12.66 6.77
C VAL A 76 -0.38 11.23 6.85
N VAL A 77 -1.69 11.07 6.71
CA VAL A 77 -2.41 9.79 6.68
C VAL A 77 -3.37 9.72 5.49
N ARG A 78 -3.72 8.51 5.07
CA ARG A 78 -4.73 8.32 4.03
C ARG A 78 -6.14 8.57 4.57
N PHE A 79 -6.99 9.16 3.73
CA PHE A 79 -8.41 9.24 4.01
C PHE A 79 -9.04 7.84 4.13
N SER A 80 -9.82 7.63 5.20
CA SER A 80 -10.64 6.44 5.40
C SER A 80 -12.10 6.82 5.58
N THR A 81 -13.03 6.07 4.99
CA THR A 81 -14.48 6.24 5.23
C THR A 81 -14.87 5.91 6.67
N LYS A 82 -13.98 5.26 7.42
CA LYS A 82 -14.11 4.96 8.86
C LYS A 82 -13.28 5.94 9.71
N SER A 83 -13.03 7.16 9.23
CA SER A 83 -12.22 8.19 9.90
C SER A 83 -12.48 8.33 11.41
N GLN A 84 -13.75 8.25 11.84
CA GLN A 84 -14.16 8.34 13.25
C GLN A 84 -13.61 7.23 14.15
N LYS A 85 -13.11 6.13 13.58
CA LYS A 85 -12.42 5.04 14.31
C LYS A 85 -10.93 5.30 14.50
N HIS A 86 -10.36 6.20 13.70
CA HIS A 86 -8.91 6.36 13.59
C HIS A 86 -8.44 7.74 14.05
N PHE A 87 -9.34 8.73 14.00
CA PHE A 87 -9.00 10.13 14.18
C PHE A 87 -9.99 10.85 15.09
N TYR A 88 -9.45 11.75 15.91
CA TYR A 88 -10.21 12.57 16.85
C TYR A 88 -9.63 13.99 16.91
N PHE A 89 -10.41 14.94 17.41
CA PHE A 89 -10.00 16.35 17.52
C PHE A 89 -10.54 16.93 18.83
N LYS A 90 -9.92 18.01 19.32
CA LYS A 90 -10.36 18.67 20.56
C LYS A 90 -11.70 19.39 20.32
N SER A 91 -12.66 19.20 21.22
CA SER A 91 -13.98 19.84 21.12
C SER A 91 -13.86 21.36 21.27
N GLU A 92 -14.65 22.11 20.50
CA GLU A 92 -14.71 23.59 20.56
C GLU A 92 -15.07 24.10 21.97
N ASN A 93 -15.79 23.30 22.76
CA ASN A 93 -16.20 23.64 24.12
C ASN A 93 -15.12 23.36 25.18
N GLY A 94 -13.91 22.96 24.78
CA GLY A 94 -12.77 22.66 25.67
C GLY A 94 -12.92 21.40 26.53
N ARG A 95 -14.06 20.71 26.48
CA ARG A 95 -14.32 19.47 27.23
C ARG A 95 -14.08 18.24 26.35
N GLY A 96 -12.87 17.71 26.41
CA GLY A 96 -12.51 16.41 25.84
C GLY A 96 -12.36 16.38 24.32
N PHE A 97 -12.37 15.15 23.79
CA PHE A 97 -12.18 14.86 22.36
C PHE A 97 -13.50 14.53 21.68
N SER A 98 -13.56 14.84 20.38
CA SER A 98 -14.69 14.56 19.49
C SER A 98 -14.20 13.81 18.25
N VAL A 99 -15.11 13.09 17.61
CA VAL A 99 -14.86 12.37 16.35
C VAL A 99 -15.79 12.89 15.26
N LYS A 100 -15.33 12.86 14.00
CA LYS A 100 -16.12 13.33 12.86
C LYS A 100 -16.11 12.29 11.75
N LYS A 101 -17.30 12.00 11.21
CA LYS A 101 -17.45 11.26 9.96
C LYS A 101 -17.43 12.27 8.81
N PHE A 102 -16.48 12.13 7.89
CA PHE A 102 -16.38 12.96 6.70
C PHE A 102 -17.12 12.31 5.54
N LYS A 103 -17.76 13.13 4.69
CA LYS A 103 -18.45 12.68 3.49
C LYS A 103 -17.47 12.20 2.42
N ASN A 104 -16.34 12.87 2.28
CA ASN A 104 -15.34 12.60 1.26
C ASN A 104 -13.94 13.06 1.69
N ARG A 105 -12.92 12.65 0.92
CA ARG A 105 -11.52 13.01 1.11
C ARG A 105 -11.29 14.52 1.16
N LYS A 106 -11.96 15.30 0.29
CA LYS A 106 -11.77 16.75 0.22
C LYS A 106 -12.19 17.43 1.52
N GLU A 107 -13.37 17.08 2.05
CA GLU A 107 -13.85 17.58 3.34
C GLU A 107 -12.86 17.24 4.47
N ALA A 108 -12.38 15.99 4.50
CA ALA A 108 -11.43 15.54 5.52
C ALA A 108 -10.08 16.27 5.45
N HIS A 109 -9.54 16.43 4.24
CA HIS A 109 -8.32 17.21 3.97
C HIS A 109 -8.47 18.66 4.41
N ASP A 110 -9.53 19.34 3.98
CA ASP A 110 -9.76 20.76 4.30
C ASP A 110 -10.00 20.97 5.81
N PHE A 111 -10.66 20.01 6.48
CA PHE A 111 -10.85 20.02 7.93
C PHE A 111 -9.51 19.87 8.66
N SER A 112 -8.67 18.91 8.27
CA SER A 112 -7.38 18.64 8.92
C SER A 112 -6.38 19.78 8.79
N ARG A 113 -6.50 20.64 7.76
CA ARG A 113 -5.68 21.85 7.64
C ARG A 113 -6.08 22.99 8.57
N LYS A 114 -7.34 22.98 9.01
CA LYS A 114 -7.91 24.03 9.87
C LYS A 114 -7.97 23.63 11.33
N ASN A 115 -7.93 22.33 11.61
CA ASN A 115 -8.11 21.76 12.94
C ASN A 115 -7.04 20.72 13.20
N LYS A 116 -6.49 20.70 14.42
CA LYS A 116 -5.60 19.63 14.85
C LYS A 116 -6.37 18.32 14.97
N LEU A 117 -6.06 17.39 14.08
CA LEU A 117 -6.56 16.02 14.09
C LEU A 117 -5.49 15.13 14.70
N TYR A 118 -5.88 14.19 15.54
CA TYR A 118 -4.98 13.31 16.29
C TYR A 118 -5.27 11.86 15.93
N HIS A 119 -4.20 11.07 15.86
CA HIS A 119 -4.23 9.62 15.82
C HIS A 119 -3.60 9.09 17.10
N LYS A 120 -4.21 8.07 17.71
CA LYS A 120 -3.69 7.44 18.91
C LYS A 120 -2.93 6.18 18.53
N SER A 121 -1.64 6.14 18.85
CA SER A 121 -0.81 4.96 18.60
C SER A 121 -1.14 3.81 19.55
N GLU A 122 -0.60 2.62 19.28
CA GLU A 122 -0.69 1.46 20.18
C GLU A 122 -0.08 1.72 21.57
N LYS A 123 0.82 2.70 21.68
CA LYS A 123 1.45 3.13 22.95
C LYS A 123 0.71 4.27 23.63
N GLU A 124 -0.51 4.56 23.19
CA GLU A 124 -1.36 5.65 23.68
C GLU A 124 -0.80 7.06 23.42
N GLU A 125 0.29 7.18 22.64
CA GLU A 125 0.82 8.47 22.20
C GLU A 125 -0.11 9.12 21.17
N GLU A 126 -0.36 10.41 21.33
CA GLU A 126 -1.13 11.22 20.39
C GLU A 126 -0.20 11.77 19.31
N ILE A 127 -0.53 11.51 18.05
CA ILE A 127 0.21 12.00 16.88
C ILE A 127 -0.71 12.95 16.11
N VAL A 128 -0.27 14.20 15.92
CA VAL A 128 -1.00 15.14 15.08
C VAL A 128 -0.86 14.74 13.61
N VAL A 129 -1.99 14.71 12.90
CA VAL A 129 -2.06 14.24 11.52
C VAL A 129 -2.81 15.18 10.58
N HIS A 130 -2.41 15.16 9.32
CA HIS A 130 -3.15 15.72 8.19
C HIS A 130 -3.65 14.63 7.26
N ILE A 131 -4.83 14.83 6.66
CA ILE A 131 -5.36 13.90 5.66
C ILE A 131 -4.73 14.21 4.30
N ASP A 132 -4.27 13.18 3.60
CA ASP A 132 -3.64 13.31 2.30
C ASP A 132 -4.56 13.92 1.24
N LYS A 133 -3.95 14.72 0.34
CA LYS A 133 -4.66 15.46 -0.69
C LYS A 133 -5.35 14.55 -1.70
N ASP A 134 -4.72 13.48 -2.19
CA ASP A 134 -5.24 12.66 -3.29
C ASP A 134 -5.19 11.14 -3.11
N GLY A 135 -4.78 10.69 -1.93
CA GLY A 135 -4.63 9.29 -1.57
C GLY A 135 -3.19 8.81 -1.60
N ASN A 136 -2.29 9.49 -2.34
CA ASN A 136 -0.85 9.18 -2.40
C ASN A 136 0.01 10.45 -2.63
N TYR A 137 -0.52 11.65 -2.38
CA TYR A 137 0.21 12.89 -2.69
C TYR A 137 1.49 12.98 -1.88
N GLU A 138 1.38 12.81 -0.57
CA GLU A 138 2.54 12.85 0.31
C GLU A 138 3.47 11.67 0.10
N VAL A 139 2.94 10.48 -0.21
CA VAL A 139 3.76 9.31 -0.54
C VAL A 139 4.70 9.63 -1.72
N ARG A 140 4.18 10.25 -2.79
CA ARG A 140 5.01 10.67 -3.94
C ARG A 140 6.06 11.71 -3.56
N ASN A 141 5.72 12.65 -2.68
CA ASN A 141 6.68 13.66 -2.22
C ASN A 141 7.80 13.05 -1.38
N GLN A 142 7.47 12.09 -0.52
CA GLN A 142 8.41 11.42 0.36
C GLN A 142 9.37 10.54 -0.45
N ILE A 143 8.86 9.80 -1.44
CA ILE A 143 9.70 9.06 -2.39
C ILE A 143 10.66 10.02 -3.10
N ALA A 144 10.15 11.10 -3.69
CA ALA A 144 10.99 12.07 -4.39
C ALA A 144 12.03 12.76 -3.48
N LYS A 145 11.67 13.06 -2.23
CA LYS A 145 12.57 13.73 -1.27
C LYS A 145 13.74 12.83 -0.85
N TYR A 146 13.48 11.55 -0.60
CA TYR A 146 14.48 10.68 0.03
C TYR A 146 15.22 9.75 -0.94
N SER A 147 14.61 9.40 -2.08
CA SER A 147 15.26 8.56 -3.09
C SER A 147 15.55 9.29 -4.41
N GLU A 148 15.26 10.60 -4.50
CA GLU A 148 15.47 11.44 -5.69
C GLU A 148 14.73 10.95 -6.94
N ILE A 149 13.73 10.09 -6.75
CA ILE A 149 12.97 9.42 -7.80
C ILE A 149 11.54 9.92 -7.78
N ARG A 150 11.00 10.21 -8.97
CA ARG A 150 9.60 10.56 -9.18
C ARG A 150 8.84 9.36 -9.72
N VAL A 151 7.68 9.11 -9.12
CA VAL A 151 6.79 8.00 -9.49
C VAL A 151 5.35 8.46 -9.52
N SER A 152 4.55 7.89 -10.42
CA SER A 152 3.11 8.16 -10.52
C SER A 152 2.75 9.66 -10.62
N GLN A 153 3.58 10.45 -11.33
CA GLN A 153 3.39 11.89 -11.58
C GLN A 153 3.17 12.20 -13.07
N GLY A 154 2.80 11.20 -13.87
CA GLY A 154 2.71 11.29 -15.34
C GLY A 154 3.97 10.77 -16.02
N THR A 155 3.82 10.32 -17.27
CA THR A 155 4.86 9.60 -18.02
C THR A 155 6.09 10.44 -18.35
N LEU A 156 5.94 11.76 -18.51
CA LEU A 156 7.04 12.67 -18.83
C LEU A 156 7.93 13.00 -17.62
N ILE A 157 7.47 12.72 -16.41
CA ILE A 157 8.11 13.15 -15.16
C ILE A 157 8.56 11.95 -14.31
N SER A 158 7.86 10.81 -14.44
CA SER A 158 8.14 9.63 -13.62
C SER A 158 9.36 8.88 -14.13
N ASN A 159 10.30 8.53 -13.24
CA ASN A 159 11.43 7.66 -13.55
C ASN A 159 11.00 6.21 -13.84
N PHE A 160 9.84 5.80 -13.30
CA PHE A 160 9.25 4.49 -13.53
C PHE A 160 7.88 4.63 -14.20
N THR A 161 7.71 3.94 -15.32
CA THR A 161 6.44 3.82 -16.05
C THR A 161 5.88 2.41 -15.90
N ASN A 162 4.56 2.25 -15.83
CA ASN A 162 3.88 0.96 -15.61
C ASN A 162 4.21 0.29 -14.26
N TYR A 163 4.54 1.11 -13.27
CA TYR A 163 4.64 0.72 -11.87
C TYR A 163 3.61 1.49 -11.04
N THR A 164 3.07 0.83 -10.04
CA THR A 164 2.10 1.37 -9.08
C THR A 164 2.73 1.37 -7.69
N ILE A 165 2.52 2.45 -6.96
CA ILE A 165 2.83 2.53 -5.52
C ILE A 165 1.88 1.60 -4.77
N SER A 166 2.44 0.67 -3.98
CA SER A 166 1.66 -0.23 -3.15
C SER A 166 2.18 -0.24 -1.71
N HIS A 167 1.27 -0.36 -0.75
CA HIS A 167 1.58 -0.48 0.66
C HIS A 167 1.65 -1.97 1.04
N ILE A 168 2.75 -2.38 1.67
CA ILE A 168 2.96 -3.77 2.11
C ILE A 168 2.02 -4.11 3.27
N TRP A 169 1.83 -3.15 4.17
CA TRP A 169 0.88 -3.19 5.27
C TRP A 169 -0.26 -2.22 4.98
N ALA A 170 -1.48 -2.75 4.88
CA ALA A 170 -2.70 -2.00 4.59
C ALA A 170 -3.22 -1.15 5.78
N LYS A 171 -2.32 -0.55 6.56
CA LYS A 171 -2.60 0.31 7.74
C LYS A 171 -2.40 1.80 7.39
N THR A 172 -2.93 2.24 6.24
CA THR A 172 -2.66 3.59 5.70
C THR A 172 -3.30 4.74 6.47
N GLU A 173 -4.18 4.44 7.41
CA GLU A 173 -4.72 5.35 8.41
C GLU A 173 -3.74 5.62 9.56
N HIS A 174 -2.72 4.77 9.73
CA HIS A 174 -1.71 4.93 10.76
C HIS A 174 -0.56 5.79 10.21
N PRO A 175 -0.20 6.91 10.86
CA PRO A 175 0.76 7.88 10.32
C PRO A 175 2.16 7.32 10.10
N LEU A 176 2.59 6.40 10.96
CA LEU A 176 3.89 5.71 10.83
C LEU A 176 3.92 4.62 9.73
N PHE A 177 2.80 4.32 9.07
CA PHE A 177 2.73 3.35 7.98
C PHE A 177 2.49 4.02 6.62
N PHE A 178 1.70 5.10 6.55
CA PHE A 178 1.21 5.62 5.28
C PHE A 178 2.30 6.14 4.35
N THR A 179 3.21 6.97 4.87
CA THR A 179 4.27 7.63 4.09
C THR A 179 5.63 6.94 4.24
N ALA A 180 5.72 5.91 5.07
CA ALA A 180 6.97 5.29 5.42
C ALA A 180 7.52 4.46 4.25
N LEU A 181 8.74 4.77 3.79
CA LEU A 181 9.35 4.10 2.65
C LEU A 181 9.58 2.60 2.89
N TRP A 182 9.75 2.18 4.15
CA TRP A 182 9.83 0.75 4.48
C TRP A 182 8.51 0.01 4.20
N ASN A 183 7.37 0.72 4.21
CA ASN A 183 6.04 0.17 3.96
C ASN A 183 5.57 0.37 2.51
N VAL A 184 6.35 1.07 1.68
CA VAL A 184 5.98 1.39 0.30
C VAL A 184 6.89 0.65 -0.66
N THR A 185 6.32 0.16 -1.75
CA THR A 185 7.06 -0.49 -2.83
C THR A 185 6.47 -0.11 -4.18
N LEU A 186 7.26 -0.26 -5.25
CA LEU A 186 6.78 -0.11 -6.62
C LEU A 186 6.61 -1.51 -7.22
N ILE A 187 5.40 -1.79 -7.68
CA ILE A 187 5.02 -3.08 -8.25
C ILE A 187 4.57 -2.84 -9.69
N PRO A 188 4.94 -3.69 -10.66
CA PRO A 188 4.42 -3.60 -12.01
C PRO A 188 2.89 -3.54 -11.99
N THR A 189 2.29 -2.62 -12.74
CA THR A 189 0.86 -2.32 -12.62
C THR A 189 -0.04 -3.55 -12.83
N TYR A 190 0.38 -4.51 -13.66
CA TYR A 190 -0.37 -5.76 -13.87
C TYR A 190 -0.34 -6.73 -12.67
N LEU A 191 0.59 -6.54 -11.72
CA LEU A 191 0.66 -7.27 -10.45
C LEU A 191 0.03 -6.48 -9.28
N GLY A 192 -0.12 -5.15 -9.42
CA GLY A 192 -0.46 -4.25 -8.32
C GLY A 192 -1.78 -4.60 -7.60
N PHE A 193 -2.77 -5.15 -8.33
CA PHE A 193 -4.06 -5.52 -7.76
C PHE A 193 -3.97 -6.61 -6.67
N ILE A 194 -2.88 -7.39 -6.64
CA ILE A 194 -2.73 -8.53 -5.72
C ILE A 194 -2.65 -8.06 -4.27
N LEU A 195 -1.89 -7.00 -3.97
CA LEU A 195 -1.78 -6.50 -2.59
C LEU A 195 -3.04 -5.75 -2.11
N ASP A 196 -3.85 -5.26 -3.05
CA ASP A 196 -5.10 -4.57 -2.75
C ASP A 196 -6.29 -5.52 -2.50
N LYS A 197 -6.19 -6.78 -2.92
CA LYS A 197 -7.28 -7.78 -2.76
C LYS A 197 -7.47 -8.21 -1.32
N PRO A 198 -8.70 -8.42 -0.81
CA PRO A 198 -8.94 -9.05 0.49
C PRO A 198 -8.28 -10.43 0.62
N ASP A 199 -7.79 -10.75 1.81
CA ASP A 199 -7.10 -12.02 2.09
C ASP A 199 -8.01 -13.24 1.89
N GLU A 200 -9.32 -13.05 2.11
CA GLU A 200 -10.36 -14.07 1.96
C GLU A 200 -10.58 -14.50 0.52
N ASN A 201 -10.16 -13.68 -0.45
CA ASN A 201 -10.44 -13.94 -1.86
C ASN A 201 -9.56 -15.04 -2.46
N SER A 202 -8.36 -15.27 -1.91
CA SER A 202 -7.43 -16.25 -2.48
C SER A 202 -6.27 -16.58 -1.53
N GLU A 203 -5.99 -17.86 -1.35
CA GLU A 203 -4.89 -18.34 -0.50
C GLU A 203 -3.51 -17.85 -0.98
N ILE A 204 -3.26 -17.87 -2.29
CA ILE A 204 -2.00 -17.41 -2.87
C ILE A 204 -1.82 -15.89 -2.67
N VAL A 205 -2.90 -15.11 -2.73
CA VAL A 205 -2.86 -13.66 -2.41
C VAL A 205 -2.48 -13.44 -0.94
N ARG A 206 -3.15 -14.16 -0.03
CA ARG A 206 -2.84 -14.11 1.42
C ARG A 206 -1.38 -14.49 1.67
N LYS A 207 -0.90 -15.58 1.06
CA LYS A 207 0.48 -16.06 1.18
C LYS A 207 1.47 -15.02 0.67
N LEU A 208 1.22 -14.43 -0.49
CA LEU A 208 2.10 -13.42 -1.09
C LEU A 208 2.19 -12.17 -0.21
N LYS A 209 1.07 -11.68 0.34
CA LYS A 209 1.08 -10.57 1.30
C LYS A 209 1.92 -10.87 2.54
N LEU A 210 1.80 -12.07 3.09
CA LEU A 210 2.60 -12.51 4.23
C LEU A 210 4.09 -12.54 3.87
N ILE A 211 4.44 -13.01 2.67
CA ILE A 211 5.82 -13.01 2.16
C ILE A 211 6.35 -11.58 2.04
N MET A 212 5.58 -10.67 1.43
CA MET A 212 5.96 -9.26 1.30
C MET A 212 6.16 -8.58 2.66
N GLN A 213 5.31 -8.88 3.65
CA GLN A 213 5.48 -8.41 5.03
C GLN A 213 6.74 -8.99 5.69
N GLY A 214 7.04 -10.28 5.45
CA GLY A 214 8.27 -10.93 5.91
C GLY A 214 9.52 -10.31 5.31
N LEU A 215 9.54 -10.06 4.00
CA LEU A 215 10.62 -9.37 3.29
C LEU A 215 10.84 -7.96 3.82
N CYS A 216 9.76 -7.19 3.96
CA CYS A 216 9.78 -5.85 4.55
C CYS A 216 10.41 -5.84 5.95
N TYR A 217 10.00 -6.77 6.81
CA TYR A 217 10.57 -6.89 8.15
C TYR A 217 12.05 -7.28 8.10
N GLU A 218 12.44 -8.24 7.26
CA GLU A 218 13.84 -8.66 7.16
C GLU A 218 14.75 -7.53 6.63
N PHE A 219 14.30 -6.77 5.64
CA PHE A 219 15.07 -5.68 5.04
C PHE A 219 15.25 -4.50 6.00
N TYR A 220 14.18 -4.11 6.71
CA TYR A 220 14.14 -2.82 7.41
C TYR A 220 14.04 -2.92 8.93
N LYS A 221 13.49 -4.02 9.47
CA LYS A 221 13.22 -4.21 10.92
C LYS A 221 12.51 -3.01 11.56
N PRO A 222 11.36 -2.56 11.01
CA PRO A 222 10.67 -1.36 11.50
C PRO A 222 10.18 -1.55 12.95
N ALA A 223 10.55 -0.60 13.83
CA ALA A 223 10.31 -0.70 15.27
C ALA A 223 8.83 -0.72 15.68
N ILE A 224 7.93 -0.29 14.79
CA ILE A 224 6.49 -0.30 15.00
C ILE A 224 5.88 -1.72 14.93
N ILE A 225 6.57 -2.67 14.31
CA ILE A 225 6.06 -4.04 14.20
C ILE A 225 6.34 -4.78 15.51
N ASN A 226 5.28 -5.07 16.24
CA ASN A 226 5.35 -5.68 17.57
C ASN A 226 5.63 -7.20 17.53
N GLU A 227 5.95 -7.78 18.70
CA GLU A 227 6.29 -9.20 18.82
C GLU A 227 5.19 -10.16 18.34
N THR A 228 3.92 -9.78 18.50
CA THR A 228 2.79 -10.61 18.05
C THR A 228 2.78 -10.71 16.53
N GLU A 229 2.98 -9.59 15.84
CA GLU A 229 3.12 -9.56 14.37
C GLU A 229 4.35 -10.33 13.91
N ILE A 230 5.48 -10.19 14.60
CA ILE A 230 6.71 -10.94 14.29
C ILE A 230 6.47 -12.45 14.43
N LYS A 231 5.79 -12.89 15.49
CA LYS A 231 5.41 -14.30 15.69
C LYS A 231 4.51 -14.80 14.56
N ARG A 232 3.51 -13.99 14.15
CA ARG A 232 2.63 -14.30 13.01
C ARG A 232 3.39 -14.45 11.70
N LEU A 233 4.44 -13.66 11.51
CA LEU A 233 5.26 -13.63 10.29
C LEU A 233 6.45 -14.58 10.31
N LYS A 234 6.66 -15.38 11.36
CA LYS A 234 7.86 -16.21 11.53
C LYS A 234 8.23 -17.01 10.28
N THR A 235 7.28 -17.75 9.72
CA THR A 235 7.50 -18.56 8.49
C THR A 235 7.84 -17.69 7.28
N SER A 236 7.22 -16.52 7.13
CA SER A 236 7.51 -15.60 6.03
C SER A 236 8.87 -14.94 6.16
N ILE A 237 9.31 -14.66 7.39
CA ILE A 237 10.65 -14.11 7.68
C ILE A 237 11.71 -15.18 7.39
N GLU A 238 11.48 -16.43 7.77
CA GLU A 238 12.36 -17.55 7.41
C GLU A 238 12.46 -17.73 5.90
N PHE A 239 11.33 -17.64 5.19
CA PHE A 239 11.30 -17.65 3.73
C PHE A 239 12.07 -16.48 3.11
N ALA A 240 11.88 -15.25 3.62
CA ALA A 240 12.60 -14.07 3.16
C ALA A 240 14.13 -14.24 3.26
N LYS A 241 14.62 -14.78 4.40
CA LYS A 241 16.05 -15.10 4.59
C LYS A 241 16.53 -16.15 3.61
N LYS A 242 15.70 -17.16 3.33
CA LYS A 242 16.00 -18.18 2.33
C LYS A 242 16.15 -17.56 0.93
N CYS A 243 15.23 -16.69 0.52
CA CYS A 243 15.32 -15.97 -0.76
C CYS A 243 16.63 -15.17 -0.88
N GLN A 244 17.08 -14.52 0.19
CA GLN A 244 18.36 -13.82 0.22
C GLN A 244 19.55 -14.79 0.07
N SER A 245 19.50 -15.95 0.72
CA SER A 245 20.56 -16.97 0.60
C SER A 245 20.59 -17.69 -0.76
N GLU A 246 19.44 -17.76 -1.45
CA GLU A 246 19.28 -18.40 -2.75
C GLU A 246 19.42 -17.40 -3.92
N ASN A 247 19.97 -16.21 -3.66
CA ASN A 247 20.20 -15.14 -4.65
C ASN A 247 18.97 -14.76 -5.48
N TYR A 248 17.78 -14.70 -4.86
CA TYR A 248 16.65 -14.00 -5.48
C TYR A 248 17.10 -12.58 -5.85
N ASN A 249 16.75 -12.13 -7.05
CA ASN A 249 17.15 -10.80 -7.49
C ASN A 249 16.22 -9.74 -6.90
N PHE A 250 16.67 -9.03 -5.89
CA PHE A 250 15.92 -7.91 -5.30
C PHE A 250 16.41 -6.59 -5.87
N THR A 251 15.48 -5.77 -6.36
CA THR A 251 15.80 -4.42 -6.85
C THR A 251 15.57 -3.40 -5.74
N PHE A 252 16.59 -2.61 -5.42
CA PHE A 252 16.52 -1.50 -4.46
C PHE A 252 16.83 -0.16 -5.12
N ILE A 253 16.00 0.85 -4.83
CA ILE A 253 16.15 2.21 -5.36
C ILE A 253 16.40 3.25 -4.28
#